data_AF-A0A8D9B1X6-F1
#
_entry.id   AF-A0A8D9B1X6-F1
#
_cell.length_a   1.000
_cell.length_b   1.000
_cell.length_c   1.000
_cell.angle_alpha   90.00
_cell.angle_beta   90.00
_cell.angle_gamma   90.00
#
_symmetry.space_group_name_H-M   'P 1'
#
loop_
_entity.id
_entity.type
_entity.pdbx_description
1 polymer ?
#
loop_
_entity_poly.entity_id
_entity_poly.type
_entity_poly.pdbx_seq_one_letter_code
_entity_poly.pdbx_strand_id
1 'polypeptide(L)'
;MFCLVRNALRIHLASSKSYLYLCKSHQPLLRQNLLKKIVRSPVRCFQYADKTKQNQDAGVSTTSAVPYLKLMRLDKPIGSWLLFWPCGWSISMAAAPGCLPDLHTLAFFGLGAIIMRGAGCTINDLWDKDIDSKVSRTKDRPLVNGSISTTDAIIFLAGQLGAGLLILVQLNLYTILLGTTSLLFVTLYPLMKRWTHWAQLCLGMTFNYGALMGYSAVTGCVDWSLCLPLYLSGICWTIVYDTIYAHQATERIVAKRLFQTNTSVSF
;
A
#
# COMPACT_ATOMS: atom_id res chain seq x y z
N MET A 1 -3.94 10.28 10.31
CA MET A 1 -4.85 9.98 9.17
C MET A 1 -5.54 11.24 8.62
N PHE A 2 -6.24 12.04 9.45
CA PHE A 2 -6.88 13.30 9.02
C PHE A 2 -5.95 14.32 8.34
N CYS A 3 -4.69 14.45 8.78
CA CYS A 3 -3.74 15.40 8.18
C CYS A 3 -3.32 15.00 6.73
N LEU A 4 -3.23 13.70 6.44
CA LEU A 4 -2.96 13.18 5.10
C LEU A 4 -4.16 13.38 4.17
N VAL A 5 -5.39 13.16 4.67
CA VAL A 5 -6.64 13.40 3.94
C VAL A 5 -6.82 14.88 3.63
N ARG A 6 -6.57 15.77 4.60
CA ARG A 6 -6.67 17.23 4.39
C ARG A 6 -5.70 17.74 3.34
N ASN A 7 -4.48 17.20 3.30
CA ASN A 7 -3.49 17.57 2.29
C ASN A 7 -3.83 16.98 0.91
N ALA A 8 -4.30 15.74 0.84
CA ALA A 8 -4.73 15.12 -0.42
C ALA A 8 -5.95 15.84 -1.04
N LEU A 9 -6.96 16.21 -0.22
CA LEU A 9 -8.15 16.92 -0.68
C LEU A 9 -7.81 18.33 -1.18
N ARG A 10 -6.89 19.05 -0.50
CA ARG A 10 -6.43 20.38 -0.93
C ARG A 10 -5.69 20.34 -2.26
N ILE A 11 -4.83 19.35 -2.47
CA ILE A 11 -4.12 19.15 -3.74
C ILE A 11 -5.10 18.84 -4.88
N HIS A 12 -6.12 18.01 -4.61
CA HIS A 12 -7.10 17.64 -5.62
C HIS A 12 -8.04 18.78 -5.99
N LEU A 13 -8.49 19.59 -5.03
CA LEU A 13 -9.32 20.78 -5.29
C LEU A 13 -8.58 21.86 -6.09
N ALA A 14 -7.27 22.02 -5.87
CA ALA A 14 -6.44 22.92 -6.65
C ALA A 14 -6.22 22.43 -8.09
N SER A 15 -6.07 21.11 -8.27
CA SER A 15 -5.94 20.48 -9.60
C SER A 15 -7.25 20.53 -10.39
N SER A 16 -8.38 20.18 -9.78
CA SER A 16 -9.70 20.10 -10.43
C SER A 16 -10.19 21.46 -10.96
N LYS A 17 -10.02 22.54 -10.19
CA LYS A 17 -10.35 23.90 -10.68
C LYS A 17 -9.52 24.29 -11.90
N SER A 18 -8.24 23.91 -11.94
CA SER A 18 -7.36 24.24 -13.07
C SER A 18 -7.70 23.45 -14.35
N TYR A 19 -8.16 22.20 -14.20
CA TYR A 19 -8.59 21.35 -15.32
C TYR A 19 -9.96 21.73 -15.91
N LEU A 20 -10.92 22.16 -15.08
CA LEU A 20 -12.23 22.61 -15.57
C LEU A 20 -12.13 23.86 -16.48
N TYR A 21 -11.18 24.76 -16.21
CA TYR A 21 -10.90 25.92 -17.06
C TYR A 21 -10.25 25.52 -18.40
N LEU A 22 -9.48 24.43 -18.44
CA LEU A 22 -8.87 23.91 -19.67
C LEU A 22 -9.87 23.21 -20.59
N CYS A 23 -10.95 22.65 -20.05
CA CYS A 23 -11.98 21.95 -20.83
C CYS A 23 -13.00 22.92 -21.47
N LYS A 24 -13.15 24.14 -20.94
CA LYS A 24 -14.11 25.15 -21.41
C LYS A 24 -13.59 26.14 -22.46
N SER A 25 -12.30 26.15 -22.80
CA SER A 25 -11.73 27.10 -23.78
C SER A 25 -11.52 26.46 -25.15
N HIS A 26 -12.30 26.92 -26.14
CA HIS A 26 -12.27 26.45 -27.54
C HIS A 26 -11.22 27.16 -28.42
N GLN A 27 -10.16 27.71 -27.83
CA GLN A 27 -9.10 28.40 -28.57
C GLN A 27 -7.71 27.77 -28.31
N PRO A 28 -7.07 27.17 -29.34
CA PRO A 28 -5.84 26.39 -29.17
C PRO A 28 -4.62 27.22 -28.73
N LEU A 29 -4.59 28.53 -29.05
CA LEU A 29 -3.50 29.45 -28.65
C LEU A 29 -3.55 29.84 -27.17
N LEU A 30 -4.74 29.98 -26.57
CA LEU A 30 -4.87 30.25 -25.13
C LEU A 30 -4.43 29.03 -24.30
N ARG A 31 -4.70 27.83 -24.80
CA ARG A 31 -4.31 26.54 -24.18
C ARG A 31 -2.80 26.42 -24.03
N GLN A 32 -2.03 26.79 -25.06
CA GLN A 32 -0.55 26.72 -25.03
C GLN A 32 0.06 27.77 -24.08
N ASN A 33 -0.49 28.99 -24.05
CA ASN A 33 0.01 30.04 -23.17
C ASN A 33 -0.37 29.81 -21.69
N LEU A 34 -1.55 29.24 -21.40
CA LEU A 34 -1.94 28.82 -20.05
C LEU A 34 -1.17 27.58 -19.57
N LEU A 35 -0.90 26.60 -20.43
CA LEU A 35 -0.01 25.47 -20.11
C LEU A 35 1.40 25.96 -19.77
N LYS A 36 1.95 26.91 -20.54
CA LYS A 36 3.24 27.56 -20.19
C LYS A 36 3.17 28.32 -18.86
N LYS A 37 2.02 28.91 -18.49
CA LYS A 37 1.81 29.62 -17.20
C LYS A 37 1.65 28.67 -16.01
N ILE A 38 0.95 27.53 -16.18
CA ILE A 38 0.79 26.47 -15.17
C ILE A 38 2.11 25.71 -14.96
N VAL A 39 2.89 25.51 -16.03
CA VAL A 39 4.26 24.94 -15.94
C VAL A 39 5.26 25.92 -15.31
N ARG A 40 5.01 27.24 -15.40
CA ARG A 40 5.85 28.29 -14.80
C ARG A 40 5.46 28.71 -13.39
N SER A 41 4.31 28.29 -12.85
CA SER A 41 4.07 28.44 -11.41
C SER A 41 5.10 27.60 -10.65
N PRO A 42 5.95 28.20 -9.80
CA PRO A 42 6.98 27.46 -9.11
C PRO A 42 6.26 26.56 -8.09
N VAL A 43 6.08 25.28 -8.43
CA VAL A 43 5.85 24.24 -7.44
C VAL A 43 7.16 24.12 -6.67
N ARG A 44 7.36 25.05 -5.74
CA ARG A 44 8.53 25.21 -4.88
C ARG A 44 8.64 24.10 -3.82
N CYS A 45 7.98 22.95 -4.05
CA CYS A 45 7.89 21.82 -3.14
C CYS A 45 8.47 20.51 -3.68
N PHE A 46 9.08 20.48 -4.88
CA PHE A 46 9.59 19.21 -5.44
C PHE A 46 11.01 19.26 -6.03
N GLN A 47 11.83 20.23 -5.62
CA GLN A 47 13.27 20.23 -5.90
C GLN A 47 14.14 19.83 -4.71
N TYR A 48 13.54 19.55 -3.54
CA TYR A 48 14.29 19.02 -2.39
C TYR A 48 14.56 17.50 -2.50
N ALA A 49 13.82 16.79 -3.35
CA ALA A 49 13.89 15.33 -3.47
C ALA A 49 14.85 14.80 -4.55
N ASP A 50 15.43 15.67 -5.38
CA ASP A 50 16.31 15.24 -6.47
C ASP A 50 17.81 15.27 -6.07
N LYS A 51 18.20 16.20 -5.19
CA LYS A 51 19.58 16.26 -4.67
C LYS A 51 19.93 15.14 -3.69
N THR A 52 18.94 14.46 -3.11
CA THR A 52 19.17 13.33 -2.20
C THR A 52 19.41 12.02 -2.94
N LYS A 53 18.98 11.88 -4.20
CA LYS A 53 19.19 10.66 -4.97
C LYS A 53 20.63 10.52 -5.49
N GLN A 54 21.23 11.61 -5.98
CA GLN A 54 22.60 11.53 -6.52
C GLN A 54 23.68 11.38 -5.44
N ASN A 55 23.40 11.71 -4.18
CA ASN A 55 24.36 11.54 -3.08
C ASN A 55 24.22 10.22 -2.30
N GLN A 56 23.23 9.38 -2.61
CA GLN A 56 23.10 8.05 -1.97
C GLN A 56 23.72 6.90 -2.78
N ASP A 57 24.18 7.18 -4.00
CA ASP A 57 24.89 6.21 -4.84
C ASP A 57 26.42 6.27 -4.66
N ALA A 58 26.91 7.13 -3.76
CA ALA A 58 28.31 7.18 -3.34
C ALA A 58 28.53 6.37 -2.06
N GLY A 59 28.81 5.08 -2.20
CA GLY A 59 29.51 4.30 -1.15
C GLY A 59 28.64 3.58 -0.11
N VAL A 60 27.46 3.06 -0.47
CA VAL A 60 26.75 2.12 0.42
C VAL A 60 27.34 0.72 0.24
N SER A 61 28.17 0.31 1.20
CA SER A 61 28.51 -1.10 1.43
C SER A 61 27.22 -1.94 1.46
N THR A 62 27.02 -2.77 0.43
CA THR A 62 25.83 -3.60 0.27
C THR A 62 25.81 -4.70 1.32
N THR A 63 25.28 -4.39 2.50
CA THR A 63 24.96 -5.40 3.49
C THR A 63 23.91 -6.34 2.89
N SER A 64 24.15 -7.65 2.98
CA SER A 64 23.30 -8.72 2.41
C SER A 64 21.80 -8.57 2.73
N ALA A 65 21.44 -7.90 3.83
CA ALA A 65 20.07 -7.71 4.28
C ALA A 65 19.27 -6.60 3.55
N VAL A 66 19.91 -5.59 2.96
CA VAL A 66 19.21 -4.42 2.39
C VAL A 66 18.21 -4.78 1.28
N PRO A 67 18.54 -5.69 0.34
CA PRO A 67 17.58 -6.14 -0.67
C PRO A 67 16.33 -6.79 -0.05
N TYR A 68 16.48 -7.56 1.04
CA TYR A 68 15.37 -8.22 1.72
C TYR A 68 14.46 -7.22 2.43
N LEU A 69 15.02 -6.18 3.05
CA LEU A 69 14.23 -5.10 3.66
C LEU A 69 13.42 -4.31 2.61
N LYS A 70 14.01 -4.08 1.43
CA LYS A 70 13.31 -3.49 0.29
C LYS A 70 12.21 -4.41 -0.25
N LEU A 71 12.45 -5.73 -0.29
CA LEU A 71 11.45 -6.73 -0.69
C LEU A 71 10.23 -6.72 0.25
N MET A 72 10.46 -6.59 1.56
CA MET A 72 9.41 -6.42 2.57
C MET A 72 8.70 -5.06 2.51
N ARG A 73 9.19 -4.11 1.72
CA ARG A 73 8.75 -2.71 1.68
C ARG A 73 8.87 -2.01 3.04
N LEU A 74 9.89 -2.34 3.83
CA LEU A 74 10.15 -1.65 5.11
C LEU A 74 10.56 -0.19 4.91
N ASP A 75 11.08 0.18 3.73
CA ASP A 75 11.28 1.56 3.31
C ASP A 75 9.97 2.36 3.18
N LYS A 76 8.84 1.67 3.01
CA LYS A 76 7.50 2.27 2.80
C LYS A 76 6.48 1.65 3.78
N PRO A 77 6.57 1.98 5.08
CA PRO A 77 5.84 1.30 6.14
C PRO A 77 4.33 1.57 6.13
N ILE A 78 3.85 2.51 5.30
CA ILE A 78 2.42 2.87 5.17
C ILE A 78 1.55 1.63 5.00
N GLY A 79 2.03 0.65 4.24
CA GLY A 79 1.32 -0.61 4.02
C GLY A 79 1.13 -1.45 5.28
N SER A 80 2.12 -1.47 6.17
CA SER A 80 2.06 -2.21 7.44
C SER A 80 1.16 -1.48 8.43
N TRP A 81 1.20 -0.15 8.45
CA TRP A 81 0.26 0.66 9.25
C TRP A 81 -1.20 0.43 8.84
N LEU A 82 -1.48 0.35 7.54
CA LEU A 82 -2.84 0.07 7.05
C LEU A 82 -3.35 -1.31 7.49
N LEU A 83 -2.47 -2.29 7.64
CA LEU A 83 -2.82 -3.62 8.14
C LEU A 83 -2.95 -3.64 9.67
N PHE A 84 -2.14 -2.85 10.38
CA PHE A 84 -2.13 -2.78 11.84
C PHE A 84 -3.34 -2.05 12.42
N TRP A 85 -3.73 -0.89 11.86
CA TRP A 85 -4.75 -0.04 12.49
C TRP A 85 -6.11 -0.70 12.73
N PRO A 86 -6.67 -1.49 11.79
CA PRO A 86 -7.89 -2.26 12.05
C PRO A 86 -7.76 -3.20 13.26
N CYS A 87 -6.59 -3.84 13.44
CA CYS A 87 -6.29 -4.64 14.63
C CYS A 87 -6.24 -3.77 15.88
N GLY A 88 -5.50 -2.66 15.85
CA GLY A 88 -5.36 -1.77 17.00
C GLY A 88 -6.69 -1.18 17.48
N TRP A 89 -7.56 -0.77 16.55
CA TRP A 89 -8.90 -0.26 16.87
C TRP A 89 -9.78 -1.33 17.53
N SER A 90 -9.81 -2.53 16.98
CA SER A 90 -10.62 -3.62 17.52
C SER A 90 -10.10 -4.14 18.87
N ILE A 91 -8.78 -4.23 19.06
CA ILE A 91 -8.16 -4.53 20.35
C ILE A 91 -8.53 -3.46 21.39
N SER A 92 -8.50 -2.19 20.99
CA SER A 92 -8.87 -1.07 21.88
C SER A 92 -10.36 -1.10 22.26
N MET A 93 -11.24 -1.47 21.33
CA MET A 93 -12.67 -1.63 21.60
C MET A 93 -12.99 -2.85 22.48
N ALA A 94 -12.14 -3.88 22.43
CA ALA A 94 -12.26 -5.07 23.26
C ALA A 94 -11.73 -4.88 24.70
N ALA A 95 -10.96 -3.81 24.95
CA ALA A 95 -10.41 -3.53 26.26
C ALA A 95 -11.52 -3.24 27.29
N ALA A 96 -11.29 -3.63 28.54
CA ALA A 96 -12.24 -3.35 29.61
C ALA A 96 -12.47 -1.83 29.76
N PRO A 97 -13.70 -1.37 30.09
CA PRO A 97 -13.99 0.04 30.25
C PRO A 97 -13.02 0.72 31.25
N GLY A 98 -12.40 1.82 30.82
CA GLY A 98 -11.42 2.56 31.64
C GLY A 98 -10.00 1.98 31.64
N CYS A 99 -9.77 0.84 30.99
CA CYS A 99 -8.45 0.24 30.84
C CYS A 99 -7.83 0.56 29.48
N LEU A 100 -6.50 0.61 29.44
CA LEU A 100 -5.76 0.65 28.17
C LEU A 100 -5.78 -0.74 27.50
N PRO A 101 -5.70 -0.78 26.16
CA PRO A 101 -5.52 -2.05 25.44
C PRO A 101 -4.25 -2.75 25.87
N ASP A 102 -4.30 -4.08 25.91
CA ASP A 102 -3.14 -4.90 26.23
C ASP A 102 -2.00 -4.64 25.22
N LEU A 103 -0.89 -4.13 25.74
CA LEU A 103 0.29 -3.78 24.94
C LEU A 103 0.94 -5.01 24.31
N HIS A 104 0.84 -6.17 24.97
CA HIS A 104 1.38 -7.41 24.43
C HIS A 104 0.62 -7.85 23.17
N THR A 105 -0.71 -7.86 23.23
CA THR A 105 -1.57 -8.13 22.05
C THR A 105 -1.33 -7.10 20.94
N LEU A 106 -1.22 -5.81 21.27
CA LEU A 106 -0.88 -4.78 20.28
C LEU A 106 0.49 -5.02 19.63
N ALA A 107 1.51 -5.43 20.40
CA ALA A 107 2.84 -5.74 19.88
C ALA A 107 2.82 -6.95 18.93
N PHE A 108 2.09 -8.02 19.28
CA PHE A 108 1.91 -9.19 18.42
C PHE A 108 1.24 -8.84 17.09
N PHE A 109 0.15 -8.08 17.12
CA PHE A 109 -0.50 -7.63 15.89
C PHE A 109 0.35 -6.61 15.11
N GLY A 110 1.14 -5.77 15.78
CA GLY A 110 2.09 -4.86 15.14
C GLY A 110 3.20 -5.60 14.40
N LEU A 111 3.83 -6.57 15.06
CA LEU A 111 4.86 -7.41 14.46
C LEU A 111 4.27 -8.29 13.34
N GLY A 112 3.12 -8.90 13.59
CA GLY A 112 2.37 -9.65 12.60
C GLY A 112 2.03 -8.82 11.37
N ALA A 113 1.60 -7.57 11.53
CA ALA A 113 1.29 -6.68 10.41
C ALA A 113 2.53 -6.37 9.56
N ILE A 114 3.69 -6.16 10.19
CA ILE A 114 4.96 -5.93 9.47
C ILE A 114 5.35 -7.18 8.68
N ILE A 115 5.32 -8.35 9.31
CA ILE A 115 5.70 -9.62 8.70
C ILE A 115 4.75 -10.00 7.56
N MET A 116 3.44 -9.97 7.80
CA MET A 116 2.43 -10.37 6.83
C MET A 116 2.32 -9.37 5.67
N ARG A 117 2.52 -8.07 5.92
CA ARG A 117 2.68 -7.11 4.83
C ARG A 117 3.90 -7.46 3.99
N GLY A 118 5.02 -7.77 4.63
CA GLY A 118 6.24 -8.22 3.96
C GLY A 118 5.99 -9.47 3.10
N ALA A 119 5.35 -10.50 3.65
CA ALA A 119 5.02 -11.73 2.94
C ALA A 119 4.14 -11.48 1.71
N GLY A 120 3.06 -10.69 1.87
CA GLY A 120 2.20 -10.29 0.74
C GLY A 120 2.97 -9.48 -0.30
N CYS A 121 3.97 -8.69 0.11
CA CYS A 121 4.83 -7.97 -0.81
C CYS A 121 5.74 -8.90 -1.61
N THR A 122 6.34 -9.89 -0.97
CA THR A 122 7.17 -10.92 -1.60
C THR A 122 6.36 -11.76 -2.59
N ILE A 123 5.14 -12.20 -2.23
CA ILE A 123 4.24 -12.97 -3.12
C ILE A 123 3.90 -12.15 -4.37
N ASN A 124 3.52 -10.89 -4.20
CA ASN A 124 3.20 -10.01 -5.33
C ASN A 124 4.42 -9.84 -6.27
N ASP A 125 5.61 -9.64 -5.72
CA ASP A 125 6.84 -9.48 -6.52
C ASP A 125 7.23 -10.80 -7.24
N LEU A 126 6.98 -11.96 -6.64
CA LEU A 126 7.18 -13.26 -7.27
C LEU A 126 6.22 -13.47 -8.46
N TRP A 127 4.94 -13.12 -8.30
CA TRP A 127 3.91 -13.32 -9.33
C TRP A 127 3.97 -12.28 -10.45
N ASP A 128 4.38 -11.04 -10.13
CA ASP A 128 4.42 -9.94 -11.09
C ASP A 128 5.80 -9.74 -11.73
N LYS A 129 6.79 -10.60 -11.44
CA LYS A 129 8.19 -10.48 -11.90
C LYS A 129 8.33 -10.14 -13.39
N ASP A 130 7.65 -10.89 -14.25
CA ASP A 130 7.73 -10.71 -15.71
C ASP A 130 7.07 -9.40 -16.18
N ILE A 131 5.98 -8.99 -15.52
CA ILE A 131 5.25 -7.76 -15.83
C ILE A 131 6.04 -6.55 -15.32
N ASP A 132 6.56 -6.65 -14.10
CA ASP A 132 7.33 -5.59 -13.45
C ASP A 132 8.64 -5.29 -14.18
N SER A 133 9.24 -6.27 -14.87
CA SER A 133 10.41 -6.10 -15.74
C SER A 133 10.16 -5.14 -16.92
N LYS A 134 8.91 -5.07 -17.39
CA LYS A 134 8.51 -4.24 -18.55
C LYS A 134 8.13 -2.82 -18.13
N VAL A 135 7.88 -2.58 -16.84
CA VAL A 135 7.34 -1.30 -16.33
C VAL A 135 8.43 -0.47 -15.65
N SER A 136 8.70 0.73 -16.19
CA SER A 136 9.79 1.62 -15.71
C SER A 136 9.77 1.97 -14.22
N ARG A 137 8.62 1.87 -13.53
CA ARG A 137 8.50 2.14 -12.09
C ARG A 137 8.98 0.98 -11.21
N THR A 138 9.00 -0.23 -11.75
CA THR A 138 9.14 -1.48 -11.01
C THR A 138 10.35 -2.29 -11.45
N LYS A 139 11.12 -1.78 -12.43
CA LYS A 139 12.40 -2.34 -12.87
C LYS A 139 13.44 -2.44 -11.76
N ASP A 140 13.42 -1.52 -10.80
CA ASP A 140 14.38 -1.48 -9.69
C ASP A 140 14.01 -2.42 -8.53
N ARG A 141 12.95 -3.24 -8.67
CA ARG A 141 12.56 -4.18 -7.62
C ARG A 141 13.63 -5.27 -7.44
N PRO A 142 13.89 -5.73 -6.19
CA PRO A 142 14.97 -6.68 -5.92
C PRO A 142 14.93 -8.00 -6.72
N LEU A 143 13.74 -8.52 -7.01
CA LEU A 143 13.58 -9.74 -7.82
C LEU A 143 13.79 -9.49 -9.33
N VAL A 144 13.55 -8.26 -9.80
CA VAL A 144 13.62 -7.90 -11.22
C VAL A 144 15.04 -7.51 -11.61
N ASN A 145 15.74 -6.78 -10.73
CA ASN A 145 17.12 -6.37 -10.95
C ASN A 145 18.14 -7.48 -10.60
N GLY A 146 17.69 -8.65 -10.15
CA GLY A 146 18.53 -9.80 -9.83
C GLY A 146 19.29 -9.71 -8.49
N SER A 147 19.02 -8.72 -7.65
CA SER A 147 19.67 -8.62 -6.33
C SER A 147 19.23 -9.69 -5.33
N ILE A 148 18.10 -10.36 -5.57
CA ILE A 148 17.64 -11.55 -4.84
C ILE A 148 17.22 -12.61 -5.86
N SER A 149 17.67 -13.86 -5.68
CA SER A 149 17.25 -14.97 -6.52
C SER A 149 15.79 -15.38 -6.22
N THR A 150 15.11 -15.98 -7.20
CA THR A 150 13.74 -16.48 -6.98
C THR A 150 13.70 -17.49 -5.82
N THR A 151 14.72 -18.35 -5.71
CA THR A 151 14.83 -19.36 -4.64
C THR A 151 14.98 -18.70 -3.27
N ASP A 152 15.85 -17.70 -3.16
CA ASP A 152 16.05 -16.97 -1.90
C ASP A 152 14.79 -16.21 -1.49
N ALA A 153 14.07 -15.63 -2.44
CA ALA A 153 12.78 -14.98 -2.18
C ALA A 153 11.72 -15.97 -1.66
N ILE A 154 11.71 -17.22 -2.15
CA ILE A 154 10.82 -18.29 -1.66
C ILE A 154 11.22 -18.73 -0.25
N ILE A 155 12.51 -18.93 0.03
CA ILE A 155 13.01 -19.26 1.37
C ILE A 155 12.65 -18.14 2.36
N PHE A 156 12.84 -16.89 1.94
CA PHE A 156 12.48 -15.73 2.74
C PHE A 156 10.98 -15.65 3.00
N LEU A 157 10.16 -15.89 1.98
CA LEU A 157 8.70 -15.99 2.12
C LEU A 157 8.31 -17.09 3.11
N ALA A 158 8.92 -18.26 3.04
CA ALA A 158 8.68 -19.35 3.99
C ALA A 158 9.03 -18.93 5.42
N GLY A 159 10.13 -18.21 5.62
CA GLY A 159 10.50 -17.63 6.90
C GLY A 159 9.48 -16.61 7.41
N GLN A 160 8.97 -15.73 6.55
CA GLN A 160 7.93 -14.75 6.91
C GLN A 160 6.62 -15.43 7.30
N LEU A 161 6.17 -16.42 6.52
CA LEU A 161 4.95 -17.18 6.82
C LEU A 161 5.11 -18.01 8.09
N GLY A 162 6.29 -18.61 8.31
CA GLY A 162 6.62 -19.32 9.55
C GLY A 162 6.58 -18.40 10.77
N ALA A 163 7.19 -17.22 10.68
CA ALA A 163 7.13 -16.23 11.76
C ALA A 163 5.69 -15.72 12.01
N GLY A 164 4.92 -15.49 10.94
CA GLY A 164 3.50 -15.16 11.05
C GLY A 164 2.68 -16.26 11.73
N LEU A 165 2.94 -17.53 11.39
CA LEU A 165 2.31 -18.68 12.02
C LEU A 165 2.67 -18.79 13.50
N LEU A 166 3.93 -18.58 13.87
CA LEU A 166 4.36 -18.57 15.27
C LEU A 166 3.66 -17.49 16.10
N ILE A 167 3.38 -16.33 15.53
CA ILE A 167 2.55 -15.30 16.19
C ILE A 167 1.10 -15.77 16.29
N LEU A 168 0.54 -16.35 15.21
CA LEU A 168 -0.84 -16.79 15.17
C LEU A 168 -1.15 -17.85 16.24
N VAL A 169 -0.29 -18.87 16.39
CA VAL A 169 -0.51 -19.97 17.36
C VAL A 169 -0.38 -19.53 18.82
N GLN A 170 0.15 -18.34 19.09
CA GLN A 170 0.17 -17.76 20.44
C GLN A 170 -1.15 -17.07 20.82
N LEU A 171 -2.09 -16.93 19.87
CA LEU A 171 -3.42 -16.38 20.12
C LEU A 171 -4.41 -17.47 20.55
N ASN A 172 -5.59 -17.07 21.00
CA ASN A 172 -6.64 -18.02 21.36
C ASN A 172 -7.16 -18.81 20.14
N LEU A 173 -7.72 -20.00 20.40
CA LEU A 173 -8.19 -20.92 19.36
C LEU A 173 -9.19 -20.29 18.38
N TYR A 174 -10.12 -19.47 18.88
CA TYR A 174 -11.08 -18.78 18.04
C TYR A 174 -10.38 -17.86 17.03
N THR A 175 -9.39 -17.09 17.50
CA THR A 175 -8.61 -16.18 16.66
C THR A 175 -7.69 -16.94 15.70
N ILE A 176 -7.17 -18.11 16.08
CA ILE A 176 -6.42 -18.99 15.18
C ILE A 176 -7.32 -19.43 14.03
N LEU A 177 -8.50 -20.00 14.32
CA LEU A 177 -9.45 -20.46 13.31
C LEU A 177 -9.89 -19.31 12.39
N LEU A 178 -10.22 -18.17 12.99
CA LEU A 178 -10.58 -16.96 12.24
C LEU A 178 -9.40 -16.49 11.37
N GLY A 179 -8.18 -16.47 11.89
CA GLY A 179 -6.97 -16.15 11.14
C GLY A 179 -6.73 -17.10 9.97
N THR A 180 -6.99 -18.40 10.12
CA THR A 180 -6.89 -19.37 9.02
C THR A 180 -7.87 -19.04 7.90
N THR A 181 -9.10 -18.64 8.22
CA THR A 181 -10.07 -18.21 7.19
C THR A 181 -9.64 -16.97 6.41
N SER A 182 -8.78 -16.11 6.99
CA SER A 182 -8.22 -14.95 6.28
C SER A 182 -7.37 -15.33 5.06
N LEU A 183 -6.76 -16.53 5.07
CA LEU A 183 -5.93 -17.03 3.97
C LEU A 183 -6.72 -17.18 2.66
N LEU A 184 -8.04 -17.41 2.76
CA LEU A 184 -8.93 -17.40 1.60
C LEU A 184 -8.91 -16.04 0.91
N PHE A 185 -9.03 -14.93 1.65
CA PHE A 185 -9.00 -13.59 1.08
C PHE A 185 -7.62 -13.19 0.55
N VAL A 186 -6.56 -13.61 1.25
CA VAL A 186 -5.17 -13.38 0.81
C VAL A 186 -4.88 -14.06 -0.52
N THR A 187 -5.36 -15.29 -0.72
CA THR A 187 -5.17 -16.05 -1.96
C THR A 187 -6.12 -15.60 -3.08
N LEU A 188 -7.35 -15.19 -2.74
CA LEU A 188 -8.30 -14.65 -3.70
C LEU A 188 -7.87 -13.30 -4.28
N TYR A 189 -7.25 -12.42 -3.48
CA TYR A 189 -6.94 -11.06 -3.92
C TYR A 189 -6.12 -10.96 -5.23
N PRO A 190 -4.97 -11.67 -5.39
CA PRO A 190 -4.20 -11.56 -6.61
C PRO A 190 -4.89 -12.26 -7.81
N LEU A 191 -5.75 -13.26 -7.55
CA LEU A 191 -6.63 -13.82 -8.58
C LEU A 191 -7.64 -12.76 -9.03
N MET A 192 -8.30 -12.08 -8.11
CA MET A 192 -9.34 -11.08 -8.43
C MET A 192 -8.82 -9.93 -9.28
N LYS A 193 -7.54 -9.54 -9.15
CA LYS A 193 -6.88 -8.58 -10.04
C LYS A 193 -6.90 -8.97 -11.53
N ARG A 194 -6.92 -10.27 -11.83
CA ARG A 194 -6.86 -10.78 -13.21
C ARG A 194 -8.24 -11.00 -13.82
N TRP A 195 -9.25 -11.24 -12.99
CA TRP A 195 -10.59 -11.63 -13.43
C TRP A 195 -11.64 -10.54 -13.26
N THR A 196 -11.45 -9.59 -12.33
CA THR A 196 -12.49 -8.62 -11.96
C THR A 196 -11.94 -7.20 -11.87
N HIS A 197 -12.80 -6.22 -12.14
CA HIS A 197 -12.49 -4.79 -11.93
C HIS A 197 -12.64 -4.34 -10.47
N TRP A 198 -13.07 -5.24 -9.58
CA TRP A 198 -13.38 -4.98 -8.16
C TRP A 198 -12.28 -5.48 -7.22
N ALA A 199 -11.03 -5.50 -7.68
CA ALA A 199 -9.89 -5.95 -6.87
C ALA A 199 -9.73 -5.11 -5.57
N GLN A 200 -10.18 -3.86 -5.55
CA GLN A 200 -10.17 -2.97 -4.39
C GLN A 200 -11.07 -3.47 -3.26
N LEU A 201 -12.21 -4.09 -3.58
CA LEU A 201 -13.10 -4.69 -2.58
C LEU A 201 -12.41 -5.86 -1.88
N CYS A 202 -11.77 -6.74 -2.66
CA CYS A 202 -11.01 -7.87 -2.12
C CYS A 202 -9.82 -7.40 -1.30
N LEU A 203 -9.11 -6.37 -1.75
CA LEU A 203 -8.05 -5.73 -0.97
C LEU A 203 -8.58 -5.20 0.37
N GLY A 204 -9.73 -4.53 0.35
CA GLY A 204 -10.39 -4.00 1.55
C GLY A 204 -10.74 -5.10 2.55
N MET A 205 -11.29 -6.22 2.08
CA MET A 205 -11.59 -7.38 2.93
C MET A 205 -10.31 -7.92 3.59
N THR A 206 -9.24 -8.10 2.81
CA THR A 206 -7.97 -8.62 3.34
C THR A 206 -7.31 -7.67 4.34
N PHE A 207 -7.28 -6.35 4.05
CA PHE A 207 -6.58 -5.37 4.90
C PHE A 207 -7.31 -5.10 6.20
N ASN A 208 -8.64 -5.14 6.19
CA ASN A 208 -9.42 -4.84 7.37
C ASN A 208 -9.78 -6.08 8.19
N TYR A 209 -9.36 -7.28 7.76
CA TYR A 209 -9.65 -8.54 8.48
C TYR A 209 -9.17 -8.51 9.94
N GLY A 210 -8.12 -7.72 10.19
CA GLY A 210 -7.62 -7.39 11.52
C GLY A 210 -8.66 -6.82 12.47
N ALA A 211 -9.72 -6.16 11.98
CA ALA A 211 -10.84 -5.68 12.80
C ALA A 211 -11.61 -6.82 13.48
N LEU A 212 -11.67 -8.00 12.85
CA LEU A 212 -12.31 -9.17 13.45
C LEU A 212 -11.34 -9.88 14.39
N MET A 213 -10.10 -10.10 13.93
CA MET A 213 -9.08 -10.83 14.68
C MET A 213 -8.61 -10.09 15.94
N GLY A 214 -8.49 -8.76 15.89
CA GLY A 214 -8.02 -7.99 17.04
C GLY A 214 -9.02 -8.00 18.20
N TYR A 215 -10.32 -7.93 17.92
CA TYR A 215 -11.35 -8.08 18.95
C TYR A 215 -11.36 -9.49 19.53
N SER A 216 -11.34 -10.51 18.66
CA SER A 216 -11.36 -11.90 19.09
C SER A 216 -10.11 -12.32 19.86
N ALA A 217 -8.97 -11.70 19.60
CA ALA A 217 -7.73 -11.96 20.33
C ALA A 217 -7.85 -11.67 21.83
N VAL A 218 -8.64 -10.65 22.19
CA VAL A 218 -8.84 -10.22 23.58
C VAL A 218 -10.04 -10.93 24.22
N THR A 219 -11.16 -11.05 23.50
CA THR A 219 -12.42 -11.58 24.09
C THR A 219 -12.65 -13.07 23.85
N GLY A 220 -11.93 -13.69 22.91
CA GLY A 220 -12.14 -15.09 22.51
C GLY A 220 -13.34 -15.33 21.59
N CYS A 221 -14.06 -14.28 21.17
CA CYS A 221 -15.17 -14.36 20.23
C CYS A 221 -15.29 -13.06 19.40
N VAL A 222 -16.20 -13.00 18.43
CA VAL A 222 -16.49 -11.76 17.69
C VAL A 222 -17.87 -11.26 18.08
N ASP A 223 -17.93 -10.05 18.64
CA ASP A 223 -19.19 -9.31 18.72
C ASP A 223 -19.45 -8.64 17.37
N TRP A 224 -20.36 -9.23 16.61
CA TRP A 224 -20.74 -8.75 15.27
C TRP A 224 -21.35 -7.35 15.30
N SER A 225 -21.98 -6.93 16.39
CA SER A 225 -22.60 -5.59 16.49
C SER A 225 -21.54 -4.49 16.48
N LEU A 226 -20.35 -4.77 17.02
CA LEU A 226 -19.23 -3.85 17.07
C LEU A 226 -18.26 -4.04 15.90
N CYS A 227 -17.93 -5.30 15.61
CA CYS A 227 -16.89 -5.63 14.63
C CYS A 227 -17.37 -5.47 13.18
N LEU A 228 -18.65 -5.73 12.88
CA LEU A 228 -19.16 -5.64 11.51
C LEU A 228 -19.16 -4.18 10.99
N PRO A 229 -19.67 -3.17 11.73
CA PRO A 229 -19.56 -1.78 11.29
C PRO A 229 -18.12 -1.30 11.14
N LEU A 230 -17.22 -1.69 12.06
CA LEU A 230 -15.80 -1.38 11.97
C LEU A 230 -15.16 -1.99 10.71
N TYR A 231 -15.45 -3.26 10.44
CA TYR A 231 -14.91 -3.97 9.28
C TYR A 231 -15.43 -3.39 7.96
N LEU A 232 -16.74 -3.14 7.85
CA LEU A 232 -17.36 -2.56 6.66
C LEU A 232 -16.88 -1.13 6.40
N SER A 233 -16.78 -0.30 7.45
CA SER A 233 -16.25 1.06 7.31
C SER A 233 -14.79 1.05 6.84
N GLY A 234 -13.98 0.12 7.36
CA GLY A 234 -12.61 -0.11 6.88
C GLY A 234 -12.54 -0.52 5.41
N ILE A 235 -13.41 -1.45 4.97
CA ILE A 235 -13.50 -1.87 3.56
C ILE A 235 -13.87 -0.67 2.66
N CYS A 236 -14.90 0.08 3.03
CA CYS A 236 -15.33 1.28 2.30
C CYS A 236 -14.18 2.30 2.21
N TRP A 237 -13.45 2.50 3.31
CA TRP A 237 -12.28 3.37 3.32
C TRP A 237 -11.18 2.87 2.36
N THR A 238 -10.90 1.57 2.35
CA THR A 238 -9.95 0.97 1.41
C THR A 238 -10.35 1.18 -0.05
N ILE A 239 -11.62 0.99 -0.38
CA ILE A 239 -12.11 1.25 -1.74
C ILE A 239 -11.86 2.71 -2.12
N VAL A 240 -12.15 3.66 -1.23
CA VAL A 240 -11.96 5.10 -1.49
C VAL A 240 -10.49 5.43 -1.75
N TYR A 241 -9.58 5.11 -0.82
CA TYR A 241 -8.18 5.51 -0.99
C TYR A 241 -7.47 4.75 -2.12
N ASP A 242 -7.82 3.48 -2.34
CA ASP A 242 -7.17 2.66 -3.37
C ASP A 242 -7.66 3.06 -4.77
N THR A 243 -8.92 3.49 -4.90
CA THR A 243 -9.44 4.07 -6.15
C THR A 243 -8.72 5.38 -6.50
N ILE A 244 -8.47 6.24 -5.51
CA ILE A 244 -7.69 7.48 -5.70
C ILE A 244 -6.25 7.13 -6.11
N TYR A 245 -5.64 6.15 -5.46
CA TYR A 245 -4.28 5.70 -5.77
C TYR A 245 -4.17 5.15 -7.20
N ALA A 246 -5.13 4.34 -7.64
CA ALA A 246 -5.18 3.79 -9.00
C ALA A 246 -5.31 4.88 -10.07
N HIS A 247 -6.11 5.92 -9.82
CA HIS A 247 -6.23 7.07 -10.73
C HIS A 247 -4.89 7.83 -10.87
N GLN A 248 -4.22 8.11 -9.75
CA GLN A 248 -2.91 8.79 -9.78
C GLN A 248 -1.85 8.00 -10.54
N ALA A 249 -1.88 6.66 -10.44
CA ALA A 249 -0.97 5.80 -11.19
C ALA A 249 -1.23 5.90 -12.71
N THR A 250 -2.50 5.91 -13.11
CA THR A 250 -2.92 6.03 -14.51
C THR A 250 -2.51 7.39 -15.10
N GLU A 251 -2.78 8.49 -14.40
CA GLU A 251 -2.37 9.84 -14.81
C GLU A 251 -0.86 9.94 -15.05
N ARG A 252 -0.05 9.35 -14.17
CA ARG A 252 1.41 9.34 -14.31
C ARG A 252 1.88 8.55 -15.52
N ILE A 253 1.24 7.42 -15.84
CA ILE A 253 1.57 6.61 -17.01
C ILE A 253 1.25 7.39 -18.30
N VAL A 254 0.07 8.00 -18.36
CA VAL A 254 -0.36 8.81 -19.51
C VAL A 254 0.57 10.01 -19.69
N ALA A 255 0.88 10.75 -18.62
CA ALA A 255 1.81 11.88 -18.67
C ALA A 255 3.19 11.45 -19.18
N LYS A 256 3.75 10.34 -18.69
CA LYS A 256 5.05 9.83 -19.11
C LYS A 256 5.06 9.43 -20.59
N ARG A 257 3.97 8.83 -21.09
CA ARG A 257 3.81 8.49 -22.52
C ARG A 257 3.76 9.75 -23.39
N LEU A 258 3.01 10.78 -22.98
CA LEU A 258 2.93 12.07 -23.70
C LEU A 258 4.28 12.80 -23.76
N PHE A 259 5.06 12.76 -22.68
CA PHE A 259 6.42 13.31 -22.69
C PHE A 259 7.34 12.54 -23.64
N GLN A 260 7.32 11.20 -23.61
CA GLN A 260 8.13 10.38 -24.51
C GLN A 260 7.77 10.61 -25.99
N THR A 261 6.48 10.68 -26.33
CA THR A 261 6.04 10.97 -27.70
C THR A 261 6.39 12.37 -28.16
N ASN A 262 6.37 13.37 -27.27
CA ASN A 262 6.78 14.73 -27.63
C ASN A 262 8.30 14.91 -27.74
N THR A 263 9.09 14.14 -26.98
CA THR A 263 10.55 14.13 -27.12
C THR A 263 11.04 13.35 -28.33
N SER A 264 10.28 12.36 -28.81
CA SER A 264 10.60 11.62 -30.05
C SER A 264 10.16 12.33 -31.34
N VAL A 265 9.56 13.52 -31.23
CA VAL A 265 9.17 14.39 -32.36
C VAL A 265 10.05 15.67 -32.40
N SER A 266 11.12 15.69 -31.62
CA SER A 266 12.12 16.76 -31.67
C SER A 266 13.49 16.13 -31.93
N PHE A 267 14.02 16.43 -33.12
CA PHE A 267 15.25 15.96 -33.77
C PHE A 267 15.10 14.70 -34.63
#